data_AF-A0A424SMI2-F1
#
_entry.id   AF-A0A424SMI2-F1
#
_cell.length_a   1.000
_cell.length_b   1.000
_cell.length_c   1.000
_cell.angle_alpha   90.00
_cell.angle_beta   90.00
_cell.angle_gamma   90.00
#
_symmetry.space_group_name_H-M   'P 1'
#
loop_
_entity.id
_entity.type
_entity.pdbx_description
1 polymer ?
#
loop_
_entity_poly.entity_id
_entity_poly.type
_entity_poly.pdbx_seq_one_letter_code
_entity_poly.pdbx_strand_id
1 'polypeptide(L)'
;MDSNLSITHMFTDDSNHTRFKKMVLPLEPKSGLGSVGLFSSLFVNQVLDDNSGDIKMQFAVTPVPDQSEGEGPKLAHTAPRRQLVITLDGYLEFKSCDVESMDNEHLTIIRRGDILLADDLEGAGHVWQFLKDADGIMHPWVRCYVHLGEEYDHFISKLKEN
;
A
#
# COMPACT_ATOMS: atom_id res chain seq x y z
N MET A 1 13.03 8.06 16.54
CA MET A 1 11.93 8.04 15.55
C MET A 1 12.57 7.70 14.23
N ASP A 2 12.08 6.67 13.55
CA ASP A 2 12.53 6.40 12.19
C ASP A 2 12.12 7.57 11.30
N SER A 3 13.10 8.13 10.60
CA SER A 3 12.91 9.20 9.62
C SER A 3 12.42 8.64 8.28
N ASN A 4 11.75 7.50 8.27
CA ASN A 4 11.36 6.76 7.07
C ASN A 4 9.91 6.26 7.24
N LEU A 5 9.12 6.40 6.18
CA LEU A 5 7.80 5.79 6.06
C LEU A 5 7.90 4.57 5.15
N SER A 6 7.53 3.39 5.65
CA SER A 6 7.57 2.16 4.85
C SER A 6 6.37 2.09 3.90
N ILE A 7 6.64 1.70 2.66
CA ILE A 7 5.67 1.50 1.59
C ILE A 7 5.96 0.16 0.93
N THR A 8 4.95 -0.68 0.73
CA THR A 8 5.08 -1.83 -0.18
C THR A 8 4.77 -1.36 -1.59
N HIS A 9 5.71 -1.49 -2.52
CA HIS A 9 5.49 -1.25 -3.94
C HIS A 9 5.01 -2.54 -4.61
N MET A 10 3.81 -2.52 -5.18
CA MET A 10 3.22 -3.60 -5.96
C MET A 10 3.22 -3.19 -7.43
N PHE A 11 3.98 -3.89 -8.27
CA PHE A 11 4.23 -3.51 -9.68
C PHE A 11 4.29 -4.75 -10.58
N THR A 12 4.10 -4.56 -11.89
CA THR A 12 4.30 -5.63 -12.88
C THR A 12 5.75 -5.62 -13.36
N ASP A 13 6.45 -6.75 -13.30
CA ASP A 13 7.83 -6.88 -13.81
C ASP A 13 7.89 -7.30 -15.29
N ASP A 14 9.11 -7.43 -15.83
CA ASP A 14 9.35 -7.86 -17.22
C ASP A 14 8.85 -9.29 -17.51
N SER A 15 8.57 -10.08 -16.47
CA SER A 15 7.96 -11.41 -16.61
C SER A 15 6.44 -11.36 -16.74
N ASN A 16 5.84 -10.16 -16.72
CA ASN A 16 4.39 -9.92 -16.80
C ASN A 16 3.60 -10.40 -15.56
N HIS A 17 4.26 -10.45 -14.40
CA HIS A 17 3.69 -10.87 -13.13
C HIS A 17 3.82 -9.77 -12.07
N THR A 18 2.90 -9.79 -11.11
CA THR A 18 2.94 -8.86 -9.99
C THR A 18 4.12 -9.20 -9.06
N ARG A 19 4.85 -8.16 -8.65
CA ARG A 19 5.93 -8.19 -7.65
C ARG A 19 5.62 -7.25 -6.51
N PHE A 20 6.16 -7.58 -5.34
CA PHE A 20 6.07 -6.80 -4.12
C PHE A 20 7.47 -6.48 -3.61
N LYS A 21 7.76 -5.19 -3.45
CA LYS A 21 9.05 -4.72 -2.93
C LYS A 21 8.85 -3.74 -1.79
N LYS A 22 9.58 -3.91 -0.69
CA LYS A 22 9.57 -2.94 0.41
C LYS A 22 10.44 -1.74 0.05
N MET A 23 9.83 -0.57 0.09
CA MET A 23 10.44 0.72 -0.15
C MET A 23 10.28 1.60 1.09
N VAL A 24 11.08 2.64 1.17
CA VAL A 24 10.95 3.70 2.18
C VAL A 24 10.85 5.06 1.52
N LEU A 25 9.96 5.90 2.04
CA LEU A 25 9.94 7.33 1.79
C LEU A 25 10.70 8.04 2.92
N PRO A 26 11.88 8.62 2.65
CA PRO A 26 12.60 9.41 3.64
C PRO A 26 11.80 10.65 4.04
N LEU A 27 11.78 10.95 5.33
CA LEU A 27 11.10 12.10 5.92
C LEU A 27 12.12 13.05 6.55
N GLU A 28 11.85 14.34 6.47
CA GLU A 28 12.71 15.37 7.06
C GLU A 28 12.03 16.07 8.23
N PRO A 29 12.79 16.50 9.27
CA PRO A 29 12.23 17.27 10.37
C PRO A 29 11.60 18.58 9.86
N LYS A 30 10.34 18.84 10.23
CA LYS A 30 9.69 20.11 9.96
C LYS A 30 10.10 21.14 11.02
N SER A 31 10.58 22.31 10.57
CA SER A 31 10.80 23.48 11.42
C SER A 31 9.75 24.57 11.10
N GLY A 32 9.22 25.26 12.12
CA GLY A 32 8.23 26.35 11.96
C GLY A 32 6.90 26.15 12.71
N LEU A 33 5.99 27.14 12.61
CA LEU A 33 4.66 27.10 13.26
C LEU A 33 3.69 26.18 12.51
N GLY A 34 3.41 25.03 13.10
CA GLY A 34 2.34 24.08 12.78
C GLY A 34 2.05 23.24 14.02
N SER A 35 1.31 22.13 13.92
CA SER A 35 1.04 21.19 15.05
C SER A 35 2.27 20.47 15.62
N VAL A 36 3.46 21.07 15.57
CA VAL A 36 4.60 20.76 16.44
C VAL A 36 4.26 21.31 17.81
N GLY A 37 3.56 20.49 18.62
CA GLY A 37 3.48 20.73 20.05
C GLY A 37 4.89 20.77 20.64
N LEU A 38 5.05 21.46 21.78
CA LEU A 38 6.33 21.61 22.51
C LEU A 38 7.07 20.30 22.86
N PHE A 39 6.49 19.13 22.56
CA PHE A 39 6.98 17.80 22.93
C PHE A 39 7.18 16.82 21.76
N SER A 40 7.07 17.23 20.50
CA SER A 40 7.19 16.29 19.37
C SER A 40 7.88 16.88 18.14
N SER A 41 8.86 16.16 17.60
CA SER A 41 9.36 16.38 16.24
C SER A 41 8.32 15.87 15.23
N LEU A 42 7.91 16.72 14.28
CA LEU A 42 7.08 16.34 13.13
C LEU A 42 7.99 16.14 11.93
N PHE A 43 7.82 15.04 11.19
CA PHE A 43 8.54 14.79 9.96
C PHE A 43 7.57 14.78 8.77
N VAL A 44 7.99 15.36 7.65
CA VAL A 44 7.16 15.55 6.46
C VAL A 44 7.96 15.24 5.19
N ASN A 45 7.24 14.90 4.11
CA ASN A 45 7.86 14.78 2.79
C ASN A 45 8.21 16.19 2.25
N GLN A 46 9.21 16.27 1.37
CA GLN A 46 9.77 17.52 0.81
C GLN A 46 8.80 18.33 -0.10
N VAL A 47 7.57 17.87 -0.33
CA VAL A 47 6.62 18.44 -1.32
C VAL A 47 5.67 19.48 -0.68
N LEU A 48 6.19 20.38 0.16
CA LEU A 48 5.35 21.32 0.92
C LEU A 48 4.87 22.57 0.14
N ASP A 49 5.47 22.85 -1.02
CA ASP A 49 5.45 24.22 -1.56
C ASP A 49 4.48 24.49 -2.73
N ASP A 50 3.86 23.48 -3.37
CA ASP A 50 2.98 23.74 -4.53
C ASP A 50 1.52 23.28 -4.38
N ASN A 51 1.19 22.27 -3.57
CA ASN A 51 -0.19 21.78 -3.34
C ASN A 51 -1.05 21.68 -4.63
N SER A 52 -0.44 21.48 -5.80
CA SER A 52 -1.16 21.44 -7.07
C SER A 52 -1.72 20.04 -7.28
N GLY A 53 -3.06 19.92 -7.30
CA GLY A 53 -3.77 18.67 -7.59
C GLY A 53 -4.56 18.19 -6.38
N ASP A 54 -5.85 18.55 -6.30
CA ASP A 54 -6.75 17.98 -5.31
C ASP A 54 -6.77 16.44 -5.42
N ILE A 55 -6.42 15.79 -4.31
CA ILE A 55 -6.33 14.33 -4.23
C ILE A 55 -7.74 13.74 -4.36
N LYS A 56 -7.94 12.89 -5.38
CA LYS A 56 -9.11 12.02 -5.41
C LYS A 56 -8.90 10.89 -4.41
N MET A 57 -9.70 10.89 -3.35
CA MET A 57 -9.69 9.85 -2.33
C MET A 57 -10.97 9.02 -2.32
N GLN A 58 -10.86 7.75 -1.95
CA GLN A 58 -12.00 6.85 -1.79
C GLN A 58 -11.81 5.95 -0.57
N PHE A 59 -12.81 5.90 0.30
CA PHE A 59 -12.85 4.92 1.39
C PHE A 59 -13.62 3.68 0.95
N ALA A 60 -13.14 2.52 1.38
CA ALA A 60 -13.79 1.25 1.09
C ALA A 60 -13.69 0.31 2.29
N VAL A 61 -14.73 -0.52 2.44
CA VAL A 61 -14.80 -1.60 3.42
C VAL A 61 -15.14 -2.87 2.68
N THR A 62 -14.32 -3.91 2.85
CA THR A 62 -14.67 -5.27 2.43
C THR A 62 -14.99 -6.08 3.68
N PRO A 63 -16.25 -6.53 3.90
CA PRO A 63 -16.59 -7.35 5.05
C PRO A 63 -15.89 -8.71 4.97
N VAL A 64 -15.69 -9.33 6.14
CA VAL A 64 -15.19 -10.71 6.24
C VAL A 64 -16.22 -11.64 5.62
N PRO A 65 -15.82 -12.64 4.81
CA PRO A 65 -16.75 -13.61 4.24
C PRO A 65 -17.38 -14.49 5.32
N ASP A 66 -18.63 -14.90 5.10
CA ASP A 66 -19.36 -15.81 6.01
C ASP A 66 -18.75 -17.23 6.06
N GLN A 67 -17.91 -17.58 5.09
CA GLN A 67 -17.21 -18.87 5.02
C GLN A 67 -15.82 -18.76 5.65
N SER A 68 -15.52 -19.66 6.59
CA SER A 68 -14.43 -19.63 7.57
C SER A 68 -12.98 -19.68 7.04
N GLU A 69 -12.80 -19.71 5.71
CA GLU A 69 -11.50 -19.88 5.04
C GLU A 69 -10.96 -18.55 4.45
N GLY A 70 -11.59 -17.40 4.73
CA GLY A 70 -11.00 -16.09 4.41
C GLY A 70 -10.83 -15.80 2.91
N GLU A 71 -11.51 -16.55 2.04
CA GLU A 71 -11.38 -16.42 0.60
C GLU A 71 -11.82 -15.01 0.14
N GLY A 72 -10.88 -14.23 -0.40
CA GLY A 72 -11.18 -13.01 -1.14
C GLY A 72 -11.75 -13.34 -2.54
N PRO A 73 -11.96 -12.33 -3.41
CA PRO A 73 -12.34 -12.60 -4.80
C PRO A 73 -11.30 -13.52 -5.45
N LYS A 74 -11.72 -14.73 -5.81
CA LYS A 74 -10.92 -15.73 -6.54
C LYS A 74 -10.52 -15.30 -7.96
N LEU A 75 -10.88 -14.09 -8.35
CA LEU A 75 -10.61 -13.54 -9.67
C LEU A 75 -9.37 -12.66 -9.56
N ALA A 76 -8.28 -13.16 -10.14
CA ALA A 76 -7.09 -12.38 -10.40
C ALA A 76 -7.46 -11.07 -11.09
N HIS A 77 -6.85 -9.98 -10.66
CA HIS A 77 -7.05 -8.67 -11.27
C HIS A 77 -5.80 -7.82 -11.13
N THR A 78 -5.66 -6.86 -12.04
CA THR A 78 -4.66 -5.80 -11.95
C THR A 78 -5.21 -4.61 -11.17
N ALA A 79 -4.32 -3.74 -10.70
CA ALA A 79 -4.76 -2.47 -10.15
C ALA A 79 -5.44 -1.62 -11.24
N PRO A 80 -6.59 -0.98 -10.96
CA PRO A 80 -7.34 -0.21 -11.96
C PRO A 80 -6.67 1.13 -12.33
N ARG A 81 -5.62 1.53 -11.58
CA ARG A 81 -4.82 2.75 -11.72
C ARG A 81 -3.72 2.77 -10.66
N ARG A 82 -2.74 3.66 -10.86
CA ARG A 82 -1.75 4.04 -9.85
C ARG A 82 -2.41 4.68 -8.64
N GLN A 83 -2.21 4.11 -7.47
CA GLN A 83 -2.80 4.60 -6.24
C GLN A 83 -2.08 4.09 -4.99
N LEU A 84 -2.13 4.87 -3.92
CA LEU A 84 -1.80 4.35 -2.59
C LEU A 84 -3.05 3.71 -1.98
N VAL A 85 -2.86 2.55 -1.36
CA VAL A 85 -3.85 1.88 -0.52
C VAL A 85 -3.35 1.96 0.92
N ILE A 86 -4.00 2.81 1.71
CA ILE A 86 -3.72 2.99 3.13
C ILE A 86 -4.65 2.05 3.89
N THR A 87 -4.09 1.01 4.50
CA THR A 87 -4.89 0.04 5.26
C THR A 87 -5.16 0.58 6.66
N LEU A 88 -6.43 0.88 6.94
CA LEU A 88 -6.89 1.42 8.22
C LEU A 88 -7.27 0.29 9.20
N ASP A 89 -7.73 -0.83 8.67
CA ASP A 89 -7.98 -2.07 9.42
C ASP A 89 -7.96 -3.29 8.49
N GLY A 90 -7.88 -4.49 9.06
CA GLY A 90 -7.79 -5.74 8.31
C GLY A 90 -6.40 -6.36 8.32
N TYR A 91 -6.35 -7.64 7.94
CA TYR A 91 -5.13 -8.41 7.80
C TYR A 91 -5.23 -9.29 6.56
N LEU A 92 -4.39 -9.03 5.56
CA LEU A 92 -4.53 -9.62 4.24
C LEU A 92 -3.20 -10.11 3.71
N GLU A 93 -3.26 -11.20 2.96
CA GLU A 93 -2.18 -11.68 2.12
C GLU A 93 -2.49 -11.38 0.66
N PHE A 94 -1.53 -10.79 -0.04
CA PHE A 94 -1.55 -10.56 -1.47
C PHE A 94 -0.56 -11.49 -2.14
N LYS A 95 -0.93 -12.06 -3.29
CA LYS A 95 -0.08 -12.96 -4.08
C LYS A 95 -0.14 -12.64 -5.56
N SER A 96 0.99 -12.76 -6.24
CA SER A 96 1.05 -12.79 -7.70
C SER A 96 0.24 -13.96 -8.25
N CYS A 97 -0.35 -13.78 -9.43
CA CYS A 97 -0.98 -14.85 -10.18
C CYS A 97 -0.03 -15.43 -11.24
N ASP A 98 -0.39 -16.61 -11.77
CA ASP A 98 0.25 -17.29 -12.92
C ASP A 98 1.77 -17.56 -12.81
N VAL A 99 2.29 -17.68 -11.60
CA VAL A 99 3.71 -17.98 -11.37
C VAL A 99 3.94 -19.45 -10.99
N GLU A 100 4.93 -20.07 -11.62
CA GLU A 100 5.29 -21.49 -11.37
C GLU A 100 5.87 -21.70 -9.97
N SER A 101 6.60 -20.71 -9.45
CA SER A 101 7.20 -20.74 -8.12
C SER A 101 7.07 -19.38 -7.44
N MET A 102 6.66 -19.38 -6.17
CA MET A 102 6.55 -18.17 -5.34
C MET A 102 7.84 -17.96 -4.55
N ASP A 103 8.37 -16.73 -4.61
CA ASP A 103 9.40 -16.25 -3.69
C ASP A 103 8.88 -15.06 -2.85
N ASN A 104 9.77 -14.40 -2.11
CA ASN A 104 9.42 -13.29 -1.22
C ASN A 104 8.97 -12.01 -1.95
N GLU A 105 9.20 -11.90 -3.25
CA GLU A 105 8.71 -10.80 -4.07
C GLU A 105 7.38 -11.13 -4.74
N HIS A 106 6.88 -12.36 -4.64
CA HIS A 106 5.58 -12.75 -5.18
C HIS A 106 4.44 -12.64 -4.17
N LEU A 107 4.75 -12.33 -2.92
CA LEU A 107 3.81 -12.35 -1.81
C LEU A 107 4.08 -11.20 -0.86
N THR A 108 3.02 -10.57 -0.37
CA THR A 108 3.15 -9.62 0.74
C THR A 108 1.97 -9.72 1.70
N ILE A 109 2.20 -9.29 2.93
CA ILE A 109 1.18 -9.15 3.94
C ILE A 109 0.95 -7.66 4.17
N ILE A 110 -0.32 -7.27 4.18
CA ILE A 110 -0.77 -5.90 4.46
C ILE A 110 -1.69 -5.93 5.67
N ARG A 111 -1.42 -5.05 6.64
CA ARG A 111 -2.21 -4.89 7.86
C ARG A 111 -2.48 -3.42 8.14
N ARG A 112 -3.29 -3.16 9.18
CA ARG A 112 -3.48 -1.80 9.73
C ARG A 112 -2.16 -1.04 9.84
N GLY A 113 -2.12 0.15 9.25
CA GLY A 113 -0.98 1.06 9.24
C GLY A 113 -0.06 0.90 8.04
N ASP A 114 -0.18 -0.19 7.28
CA ASP A 114 0.62 -0.38 6.07
C ASP A 114 0.08 0.45 4.91
N ILE A 115 1.02 0.90 4.07
CA ILE A 115 0.75 1.61 2.82
C ILE A 115 1.26 0.74 1.66
N LEU A 116 0.37 0.42 0.73
CA LEU A 116 0.69 -0.27 -0.52
C LEU A 116 0.60 0.73 -1.66
N LEU A 117 1.65 0.89 -2.45
CA LEU A 117 1.59 1.56 -3.75
C LEU A 117 1.22 0.52 -4.81
N ALA A 118 -0.01 0.60 -5.32
CA ALA A 118 -0.52 -0.26 -6.36
C ALA A 118 -0.22 0.34 -7.74
N ASP A 119 0.64 -0.33 -8.50
CA ASP A 119 1.12 0.04 -9.84
C ASP A 119 1.23 -1.17 -10.78
N ASP A 120 0.65 -2.31 -10.41
CA ASP A 120 0.55 -3.50 -11.25
C ASP A 120 -0.66 -3.39 -12.20
N LEU A 121 -0.58 -2.48 -13.18
CA LEU A 121 -1.70 -2.15 -14.06
C LEU A 121 -1.94 -3.19 -15.16
N GLU A 122 -0.96 -4.06 -15.41
CA GLU A 122 -0.92 -4.99 -16.52
C GLU A 122 -0.46 -6.39 -16.06
N GLY A 123 -0.56 -7.36 -16.97
CA GLY A 123 -0.11 -8.73 -16.73
C GLY A 123 -1.11 -9.62 -16.00
N ALA A 124 -0.60 -10.67 -15.35
CA ALA A 124 -1.43 -11.67 -14.67
C ALA A 124 -2.18 -11.12 -13.44
N GLY A 125 -1.69 -10.01 -12.88
CA GLY A 125 -2.24 -9.37 -11.70
C GLY A 125 -2.05 -10.17 -10.42
N HIS A 126 -2.90 -9.90 -9.44
CA HIS A 126 -2.82 -10.45 -8.10
C HIS A 126 -4.17 -10.98 -7.61
N VAL A 127 -4.08 -11.80 -6.56
CA VAL A 127 -5.20 -12.19 -5.70
C VAL A 127 -4.90 -11.82 -4.25
N TRP A 128 -5.94 -11.74 -3.44
CA TRP A 128 -5.79 -11.52 -2.01
C TRP A 128 -6.74 -12.39 -1.19
N GLN A 129 -6.37 -12.66 0.06
CA GLN A 129 -7.19 -13.37 1.03
C GLN A 129 -7.08 -12.78 2.44
N PHE A 130 -8.13 -12.93 3.24
CA PHE A 130 -8.12 -12.56 4.65
C PHE A 130 -7.26 -13.53 5.45
N LEU A 131 -6.41 -12.97 6.31
CA LEU A 131 -5.69 -13.70 7.34
C LEU A 131 -6.36 -13.50 8.69
N LYS A 132 -6.18 -14.48 9.58
CA LYS A 132 -6.52 -14.35 11.00
C LYS A 132 -5.39 -13.63 11.73
N ASP A 133 -5.74 -12.75 12.66
CA ASP A 133 -4.78 -12.15 13.58
C ASP A 133 -4.30 -13.14 14.64
N ALA A 134 -3.55 -12.65 15.64
CA ALA A 134 -3.01 -13.48 16.72
C ALA A 134 -4.09 -14.14 17.59
N ASP A 135 -5.29 -13.57 17.64
CA ASP A 135 -6.44 -14.09 18.40
C ASP A 135 -7.33 -15.02 17.55
N GLY A 136 -6.94 -15.28 16.30
CA GLY A 136 -7.68 -16.14 15.39
C GLY A 136 -8.85 -15.43 14.69
N ILE A 137 -8.90 -14.10 14.74
CA ILE A 137 -10.01 -13.29 14.26
C ILE A 137 -9.64 -12.66 12.90
N MET A 138 -10.56 -12.76 11.94
CA MET A 138 -10.49 -11.97 10.70
C MET A 138 -11.18 -10.63 10.93
N HIS A 139 -10.58 -9.56 10.41
CA HIS A 139 -11.14 -8.20 10.49
C HIS A 139 -11.54 -7.72 9.10
N PRO A 140 -12.62 -6.93 8.97
CA PRO A 140 -12.97 -6.29 7.71
C PRO A 140 -11.79 -5.48 7.17
N TRP A 141 -11.61 -5.51 5.85
CA TRP A 141 -10.55 -4.71 5.23
C TRP A 141 -11.05 -3.28 5.01
N VAL A 142 -10.63 -2.38 5.90
CA VAL A 142 -10.94 -0.96 5.86
C VAL A 142 -9.75 -0.21 5.30
N ARG A 143 -9.97 0.62 4.27
CA ARG A 143 -8.87 1.31 3.59
C ARG A 143 -9.28 2.64 2.98
N CYS A 144 -8.27 3.47 2.77
CA CYS A 144 -8.36 4.68 1.96
C CYS A 144 -7.48 4.53 0.72
N TYR A 145 -8.06 4.82 -0.44
CA TYR A 145 -7.34 4.98 -1.70
C TYR A 145 -6.97 6.44 -1.90
N VAL A 146 -5.75 6.67 -2.37
CA VAL A 146 -5.25 7.97 -2.83
C VAL A 146 -4.83 7.78 -4.28
N HIS A 147 -5.58 8.33 -5.22
CA HIS A 147 -5.22 8.21 -6.64
C HIS A 147 -3.98 9.03 -6.94
N LEU A 148 -3.03 8.46 -7.69
CA LEU A 148 -1.86 9.17 -8.16
C LEU A 148 -2.03 9.43 -9.66
N GLY A 149 -2.12 10.70 -10.04
CA GLY A 149 -2.18 11.15 -11.43
C GLY A 149 -0.78 11.51 -11.91
N GLU A 150 -0.59 12.78 -12.24
CA GLU A 150 0.70 13.34 -12.68
C GLU A 150 1.76 13.30 -11.58
N GLU A 151 1.34 13.13 -10.32
CA GLU A 151 2.22 13.10 -9.14
C GLU A 151 2.96 11.77 -8.98
N TYR A 152 2.54 10.71 -9.69
CA TYR A 152 3.08 9.37 -9.54
C TYR A 152 4.60 9.32 -9.79
N ASP A 153 5.08 9.88 -10.92
CA ASP A 153 6.48 9.80 -11.29
C ASP A 153 7.36 10.54 -10.27
N HIS A 154 6.87 11.69 -9.78
CA HIS A 154 7.53 12.42 -8.72
C HIS A 154 7.59 11.58 -7.43
N PHE A 155 6.47 10.98 -7.01
CA PHE A 155 6.40 10.17 -5.80
C PHE A 155 7.35 8.98 -5.84
N ILE A 156 7.34 8.20 -6.92
CA ILE A 156 8.26 7.05 -7.12
C ILE A 156 9.71 7.49 -7.04
N SER A 157 10.08 8.63 -7.64
CA SER A 157 11.47 9.12 -7.65
C SER A 157 12.03 9.42 -6.25
N LYS A 158 11.15 9.57 -5.24
CA LYS A 158 11.53 9.83 -3.84
C LYS A 158 11.66 8.56 -3.01
N LEU A 159 11.13 7.43 -3.49
CA LEU A 159 11.24 6.15 -2.79
C LEU A 159 12.67 5.61 -2.88
N LYS A 160 13.12 4.96 -1.80
CA LYS A 160 14.39 4.24 -1.75
C LYS A 160 14.14 2.79 -1.37
N GLU A 161 15.03 1.90 -1.81
CA GLU A 161 15.01 0.52 -1.35
C GLU A 161 15.33 0.48 0.14
N ASN A 162 14.60 -0.36 0.89
CA ASN A 162 14.78 -0.54 2.33
C ASN A 162 15.96 -1.46 2.65
#